data_AF-A0A1N6LYF8-F1
#
_entry.id   AF-A0A1N6LYF8-F1
#
_cell.length_a   1.000
_cell.length_b   1.000
_cell.length_c   1.000
_cell.angle_alpha   90.00
_cell.angle_beta   90.00
_cell.angle_gamma   90.00
#
_symmetry.space_group_name_H-M   'P 1'
#
loop_
_entity.id
_entity.type
_entity.pdbx_description
1 polymer ?
#
loop_
_entity_poly.entity_id
_entity_poly.type
_entity_poly.pdbx_seq_one_letter_code
_entity_poly.pdbx_strand_id
1 'polypeptide(L)'
;MSNLSDNHSSSLDSSKSSNSSNSTGKSAVSINDGLLKERIEKIKADPHLTQSEKSFKIAQIKRSSKRVESHLRMTHREKVEQFNQKLSKLTEHFDIPKVGPG
;
A
#
# COMPACT_ATOMS: atom_id res chain seq x y z
N MET A 1 19.04 -38.47 39.88
CA MET A 1 17.59 -38.32 40.09
C MET A 1 17.18 -37.01 39.44
N SER A 2 16.18 -37.09 38.59
CA SER A 2 15.48 -35.99 37.91
C SER A 2 15.06 -34.88 38.86
N ASN A 3 15.11 -33.64 38.38
CA ASN A 3 13.98 -32.71 38.46
C ASN A 3 14.09 -31.65 37.36
N LEU A 4 13.32 -31.90 36.31
CA LEU A 4 12.71 -30.90 35.45
C LEU A 4 11.79 -30.03 36.31
N SER A 5 11.92 -28.71 36.23
CA SER A 5 10.86 -27.79 36.63
C SER A 5 10.77 -26.69 35.59
N ASP A 6 9.67 -26.76 34.85
CA ASP A 6 9.18 -25.79 33.89
C ASP A 6 9.19 -24.38 34.47
N ASN A 7 9.74 -23.42 33.72
CA ASN A 7 9.40 -22.02 33.92
C ASN A 7 8.62 -21.52 32.71
N HIS A 8 7.30 -21.59 32.90
CA HIS A 8 6.27 -21.03 32.05
C HIS A 8 6.47 -19.53 31.80
N SER A 9 6.32 -19.14 30.53
CA SER A 9 5.51 -18.01 30.08
C SER A 9 5.54 -16.74 30.95
N SER A 10 6.44 -15.80 30.62
CA SER A 10 6.15 -14.38 30.84
C SER A 10 5.69 -13.76 29.52
N SER A 11 4.38 -13.59 29.45
CA SER A 11 3.65 -12.76 28.50
C SER A 11 4.27 -11.36 28.46
N LEU A 12 4.94 -11.02 27.36
CA LEU A 12 5.25 -9.62 27.06
C LEU A 12 4.02 -8.98 26.44
N ASP A 13 3.17 -8.47 27.33
CA ASP A 13 2.25 -7.38 27.06
C ASP A 13 3.01 -6.22 26.40
N SER A 14 2.67 -5.92 25.15
CA SER A 14 3.04 -4.68 24.47
C SER A 14 1.79 -3.95 23.98
N SER A 15 0.90 -3.69 24.92
CA SER A 15 -0.21 -2.75 24.78
C SER A 15 0.25 -1.28 24.73
N LYS A 16 0.83 -0.80 23.62
CA LYS A 16 0.70 0.61 23.18
C LYS A 16 1.28 0.83 21.79
N SER A 17 0.44 0.79 20.75
CA SER A 17 0.70 1.61 19.55
C SER A 17 -0.38 2.68 19.47
N SER A 18 -0.20 3.70 20.30
CA SER A 18 -0.69 5.03 20.01
C SER A 18 0.18 5.59 18.89
N ASN A 19 -0.36 5.84 17.70
CA ASN A 19 0.22 6.86 16.81
C ASN A 19 -0.82 7.49 15.89
N SER A 20 -1.18 8.70 16.31
CA SER A 20 -1.33 9.92 15.51
C SER A 20 -2.17 9.82 14.25
N SER A 21 -3.45 10.14 14.42
CA SER A 21 -4.32 10.69 13.40
C SER A 21 -3.76 12.01 12.84
N ASN A 22 -2.85 11.94 11.85
CA ASN A 22 -2.43 13.13 11.11
C ASN A 22 -3.44 13.41 9.99
N SER A 23 -4.45 14.20 10.36
CA SER A 23 -5.45 14.77 9.47
C SER A 23 -4.96 16.07 8.83
N THR A 24 -3.87 16.03 8.07
CA THR A 24 -3.35 17.23 7.39
C THR A 24 -2.90 16.88 5.97
N GLY A 25 -3.75 17.16 4.98
CA GLY A 25 -3.34 16.99 3.57
C GLY A 25 -4.42 17.06 2.50
N LYS A 26 -5.66 17.47 2.82
CA LYS A 26 -6.76 17.49 1.84
C LYS A 26 -6.71 18.67 0.84
N SER A 27 -5.91 19.71 1.06
CA SER A 27 -5.98 20.95 0.27
C SER A 27 -5.18 20.96 -1.04
N ALA A 28 -4.26 20.02 -1.29
CA ALA A 28 -3.42 20.01 -2.51
C ALA A 28 -4.07 19.36 -3.75
N VAL A 29 -5.26 18.76 -3.60
CA VAL A 29 -5.88 17.90 -4.63
C VAL A 29 -6.53 18.71 -5.76
N SER A 30 -7.07 19.90 -5.47
CA SER A 30 -7.93 20.63 -6.41
C SER A 30 -7.22 21.22 -7.63
N ILE A 31 -5.90 21.43 -7.59
CA ILE A 31 -5.15 22.07 -8.69
C ILE A 31 -4.82 21.05 -9.81
N ASN A 32 -4.72 19.76 -9.49
CA ASN A 32 -4.27 18.73 -10.44
C ASN A 32 -5.34 18.31 -11.44
N ASP A 33 -6.63 18.39 -11.07
CA ASP A 33 -7.73 17.93 -11.91
C ASP A 33 -7.90 18.75 -13.20
N GLY A 34 -7.63 20.06 -13.15
CA GLY A 34 -7.69 20.93 -14.32
C GLY A 34 -6.63 20.58 -15.36
N LEU A 35 -5.38 20.40 -14.92
CA LEU A 35 -4.24 20.06 -15.77
C LEU A 35 -4.40 18.67 -16.41
N LEU A 36 -4.95 17.70 -15.67
CA LEU A 36 -5.23 16.36 -16.18
C LEU A 36 -6.29 16.38 -17.27
N LYS A 37 -7.37 17.16 -17.07
CA LYS A 37 -8.43 17.34 -18.09
C LYS A 37 -7.87 17.97 -19.36
N GLU A 38 -7.09 19.04 -19.24
CA GLU A 38 -6.47 19.69 -20.40
C GLU A 38 -5.58 18.72 -21.19
N ARG A 39 -4.76 17.93 -20.49
CA ARG A 39 -3.88 16.93 -21.12
C ARG A 39 -4.66 15.83 -21.83
N ILE A 40 -5.78 15.39 -21.26
CA ILE A 40 -6.68 14.41 -21.88
C ILE A 40 -7.32 14.98 -23.14
N GLU A 41 -7.80 16.22 -23.10
CA GLU A 41 -8.42 16.88 -24.26
C GLU A 41 -7.41 17.08 -25.40
N LYS A 42 -6.17 17.47 -25.10
CA LYS A 42 -5.09 17.55 -26.11
C LYS A 42 -4.87 16.21 -26.83
N ILE A 43 -4.88 15.09 -26.10
CA ILE A 43 -4.71 13.75 -26.70
C ILE A 43 -5.91 13.35 -27.56
N LYS A 44 -7.13 13.70 -27.14
CA LYS A 44 -8.33 13.42 -27.95
C LYS A 44 -8.33 14.21 -29.25
N ALA A 45 -7.92 15.48 -29.18
CA ALA A 45 -7.88 16.40 -30.32
C ALA A 45 -6.72 16.10 -31.30
N ASP A 46 -5.70 15.34 -30.88
CA ASP A 46 -4.54 15.02 -31.71
C ASP A 46 -4.96 14.17 -32.94
N PRO A 47 -4.83 14.68 -34.18
CA PRO A 47 -5.20 13.96 -35.39
C PRO A 47 -4.18 12.87 -35.77
N HIS A 48 -2.97 12.90 -35.22
CA HIS A 48 -1.91 11.93 -35.55
C HIS A 48 -2.01 10.63 -34.76
N LEU A 49 -2.93 10.55 -33.79
CA LEU A 49 -3.12 9.36 -32.97
C LEU A 49 -4.33 8.54 -33.42
N THR A 50 -4.14 7.23 -33.45
CA THR A 50 -5.24 6.28 -33.63
C THR A 50 -6.14 6.25 -32.39
N GLN A 51 -7.36 5.76 -32.56
CA GLN A 51 -8.31 5.62 -31.45
C GLN A 51 -7.75 4.78 -30.30
N SER A 52 -7.04 3.69 -30.63
CA SER A 52 -6.39 2.81 -29.67
C SER A 52 -5.29 3.54 -28.88
N GLU A 53 -4.42 4.28 -29.56
CA GLU A 53 -3.35 5.05 -28.90
C GLU A 53 -3.90 6.16 -28.00
N LYS A 54 -4.95 6.87 -28.45
CA LYS A 54 -5.64 7.87 -27.63
C LYS A 54 -6.15 7.25 -26.33
N SER A 55 -6.87 6.13 -26.44
CA SER A 55 -7.43 5.43 -25.28
C SER A 55 -6.34 4.97 -24.30
N PHE A 56 -5.23 4.44 -24.83
CA PHE A 56 -4.09 3.96 -24.04
C PHE A 56 -3.42 5.12 -23.28
N LYS A 57 -3.09 6.21 -23.96
CA LYS A 57 -2.45 7.38 -23.34
C LYS A 57 -3.33 7.99 -22.26
N ILE A 58 -4.64 8.11 -22.49
CA ILE A 58 -5.60 8.60 -21.48
C ILE A 58 -5.61 7.67 -20.26
N ALA A 59 -5.68 6.35 -20.47
CA ALA A 59 -5.66 5.38 -19.37
C ALA A 59 -4.33 5.42 -18.59
N GLN A 60 -3.20 5.61 -19.28
CA GLN A 60 -1.88 5.77 -18.66
C GLN A 60 -1.83 7.02 -17.78
N ILE A 61 -2.31 8.17 -18.28
CA ILE A 61 -2.36 9.42 -17.51
C ILE A 61 -3.19 9.23 -16.23
N LYS A 62 -4.41 8.70 -16.36
CA LYS A 62 -5.29 8.43 -15.21
C LYS A 62 -4.64 7.52 -14.17
N ARG A 63 -4.00 6.43 -14.61
CA ARG A 63 -3.29 5.50 -13.71
C ARG A 63 -2.08 6.16 -13.04
N SER A 64 -1.33 6.97 -13.78
CA SER A 64 -0.16 7.66 -13.24
C SER A 64 -0.56 8.68 -12.16
N SER A 65 -1.61 9.47 -12.38
CA SER A 65 -2.13 10.41 -11.37
C SER A 65 -2.53 9.68 -10.09
N LYS A 66 -3.35 8.63 -10.22
CA LYS A 66 -3.79 7.84 -9.07
C LYS A 66 -2.63 7.22 -8.29
N ARG A 67 -1.58 6.75 -8.99
CA ARG A 67 -0.36 6.25 -8.34
C ARG A 67 0.37 7.36 -7.62
N VAL A 68 0.58 8.51 -8.25
CA VAL A 68 1.26 9.65 -7.60
C VAL A 68 0.48 10.08 -6.36
N GLU A 69 -0.83 10.24 -6.46
CA GLU A 69 -1.71 10.54 -5.32
C GLU A 69 -1.57 9.51 -4.20
N SER A 70 -1.58 8.21 -4.51
CA SER A 70 -1.42 7.17 -3.49
C SER A 70 -0.04 7.20 -2.83
N HIS A 71 1.01 7.50 -3.59
CA HIS A 71 2.38 7.58 -3.07
C HIS A 71 2.61 8.81 -2.19
N LEU A 72 1.93 9.91 -2.49
CA LEU A 72 1.97 11.16 -1.72
C LEU A 72 1.17 11.09 -0.42
N ARG A 73 0.13 10.25 -0.35
CA ARG A 73 -0.69 10.08 0.87
C ARG A 73 0.07 9.46 2.05
N MET A 74 1.17 8.75 1.77
CA MET A 74 1.91 8.02 2.80
C MET A 74 3.33 8.53 2.93
N THR A 75 3.74 8.80 4.17
CA THR A 75 5.13 9.14 4.49
C THR A 75 6.03 7.90 4.37
N HIS A 76 7.34 8.11 4.22
CA HIS A 76 8.30 6.98 4.21
C HIS A 76 8.22 6.15 5.49
N ARG A 77 8.08 6.82 6.65
CA ARG A 77 7.92 6.17 7.95
C ARG A 77 6.70 5.25 7.98
N GLU A 78 5.54 5.74 7.51
CA GLU A 78 4.32 4.94 7.42
C GLU A 78 4.49 3.74 6.48
N LYS A 79 5.21 3.91 5.36
CA LYS A 79 5.52 2.79 4.45
C LYS A 79 6.36 1.72 5.14
N VAL A 80 7.39 2.12 5.89
CA VAL A 80 8.24 1.19 6.65
C VAL A 80 7.44 0.50 7.76
N GLU A 81 6.60 1.24 8.48
CA GLU A 81 5.75 0.67 9.54
C GLU A 81 4.76 -0.36 8.97
N GLN A 82 4.06 -0.04 7.89
CA GLN A 82 3.16 -0.99 7.22
C GLN A 82 3.91 -2.21 6.69
N PHE A 83 5.12 -2.02 6.18
CA PHE A 83 5.95 -3.13 5.71
C PHE A 83 6.34 -4.06 6.86
N ASN A 84 6.80 -3.51 7.99
CA ASN A 84 7.15 -4.29 9.18
C ASN A 84 5.93 -5.01 9.76
N GLN A 85 4.78 -4.35 9.83
CA GLN A 85 3.51 -4.99 10.22
C GLN A 85 3.12 -6.12 9.27
N LYS A 86 3.34 -5.96 7.96
CA LYS A 86 3.09 -7.01 6.98
C LYS A 86 4.02 -8.20 7.21
N LEU A 87 5.32 -7.98 7.39
CA LEU A 87 6.29 -9.06 7.68
C LEU A 87 5.92 -9.83 8.94
N SER A 88 5.54 -9.12 10.01
CA SER A 88 5.10 -9.77 11.26
C SER A 88 3.84 -10.63 11.10
N LYS A 89 3.01 -10.38 10.08
CA LYS A 89 1.79 -11.13 9.79
C LYS A 89 2.00 -12.26 8.78
N LEU A 90 3.09 -12.26 8.04
CA LEU A 90 3.39 -13.33 7.09
C LEU A 90 3.73 -14.60 7.89
N THR A 91 3.20 -15.73 7.43
CA THR A 91 3.47 -17.03 8.02
C THR A 91 4.93 -17.41 7.77
N GLU A 92 5.60 -17.92 8.81
CA GLU A 92 6.97 -18.41 8.68
C GLU A 92 7.04 -19.68 7.80
N HIS A 93 6.03 -20.54 7.92
CA HIS A 93 5.92 -21.78 7.16
C HIS A 93 4.84 -21.65 6.08
N PHE A 94 5.23 -21.93 4.83
CA PHE A 94 4.35 -21.92 3.66
C PHE A 94 3.90 -23.32 3.25
N ASP A 95 4.21 -24.33 4.06
CA ASP A 95 3.85 -25.72 3.83
C ASP A 95 2.86 -26.21 4.88
N ILE A 96 2.01 -27.15 4.50
CA ILE A 96 1.03 -27.74 5.41
C ILE A 96 1.73 -28.88 6.15
N PRO A 97 1.69 -28.91 7.49
CA PRO A 97 2.29 -30.00 8.23
C PRO A 97 1.69 -31.33 7.77
N LYS A 98 2.56 -32.31 7.50
CA LYS A 98 2.16 -33.61 6.95
C LYS A 98 1.31 -34.36 7.97
N VAL A 99 0.01 -34.44 7.73
CA VAL A 99 -0.91 -35.27 8.52
C VAL A 99 -0.80 -36.72 8.04
N GLY A 100 -0.17 -37.57 8.85
CA GLY A 100 -0.18 -39.01 8.62
C GLY A 100 -1.58 -39.55 8.99
N PRO A 101 -2.20 -40.39 8.14
CA PRO A 101 -3.38 -41.14 8.55
C PRO A 101 -2.95 -42.15 9.63
N GLY A 102 -3.32 -41.85 10.87
CA GLY A 102 -3.40 -42.83 11.96
C GLY A 102 -4.80 -43.41 12.00
#